data_AF-E0I5I6-F1
#
_entry.id   AF-E0I5I6-F1
#
_cell.length_a   1.000
_cell.length_b   1.000
_cell.length_c   1.000
_cell.angle_alpha   90.00
_cell.angle_beta   90.00
_cell.angle_gamma   90.00
#
_symmetry.space_group_name_H-M   'P 1'
#
loop_
_entity.id
_entity.type
_entity.pdbx_description
1 polymer ?
#
loop_
_entity_poly.entity_id
_entity_poly.type
_entity_poly.pdbx_seq_one_letter_code
_entity_poly.pdbx_strand_id
1 'polypeptide(L)'
;MESAAQEMGAFTGTIEEQRRQFGIILGLNGPVSEEVLFAAVHDPSYAHNLLSARRSEMFLTYLLNNPPIVQQVGGGEAIGALGAAQAANAAIPEGTDMASAAGGTTASHSNMELAKKAGQALWKWARAGFATVEDDVYRKRMSACATCPHIQSKPNKLLYNALTATSSAADDSAEKICGKCGCVLSKKTKLPSESCPDNHPELAGMTRWEEPIPTSSL
;
A
#
# COMPACT_ATOMS: atom_id res chain seq x y z
N MET A 1 -17.09 16.12 39.41
CA MET A 1 -16.08 15.16 38.95
C MET A 1 -16.81 14.15 38.09
N GLU A 2 -17.03 14.48 36.83
CA GLU A 2 -17.60 13.57 35.84
C GLU A 2 -16.57 13.46 34.73
N SER A 3 -15.97 12.27 34.66
CA SER A 3 -14.89 11.95 33.73
C SER A 3 -15.31 10.74 32.93
N ALA A 4 -15.13 10.88 31.61
CA ALA A 4 -14.82 9.82 30.66
C ALA A 4 -15.85 8.70 30.48
N ALA A 5 -16.89 8.99 29.70
CA ALA A 5 -17.48 7.97 28.82
C ALA A 5 -16.72 8.00 27.49
N GLN A 6 -15.88 6.99 27.33
CA GLN A 6 -15.10 6.67 26.16
C GLN A 6 -16.03 6.17 25.03
N GLU A 7 -16.45 7.06 24.14
CA GLU A 7 -17.09 6.67 22.88
C GLU A 7 -16.01 6.26 21.87
N MET A 8 -15.60 5.00 21.93
CA MET A 8 -15.00 4.34 20.77
C MET A 8 -16.12 4.06 19.77
N GLY A 9 -16.38 5.04 18.91
CA GLY A 9 -17.34 4.94 17.82
C GLY A 9 -17.02 3.75 16.91
N ALA A 10 -18.03 2.89 16.74
CA ALA A 10 -18.01 1.79 15.79
C ALA A 10 -17.61 2.30 14.40
N PHE A 11 -16.63 1.63 13.77
CA PHE A 11 -16.04 1.99 12.48
C PHE A 11 -16.97 1.62 11.31
N THR A 12 -18.21 2.11 11.34
CA THR A 12 -19.19 2.01 10.24
C THR A 12 -19.51 3.42 9.76
N GLY A 13 -18.51 4.10 9.18
CA GLY A 13 -18.74 5.39 8.52
C GLY A 13 -19.80 5.21 7.44
N THR A 14 -20.87 5.97 7.51
CA THR A 14 -21.89 6.06 6.47
C THR A 14 -21.23 6.39 5.13
N ILE A 15 -21.87 6.09 4.00
CA ILE A 15 -21.33 6.43 2.66
C ILE A 15 -20.98 7.92 2.58
N GLU A 16 -21.79 8.79 3.18
CA GLU A 16 -21.51 10.23 3.29
C GLU A 16 -20.20 10.54 4.03
N GLU A 17 -19.92 9.83 5.13
CA GLU A 17 -18.67 10.01 5.85
C GLU A 17 -17.47 9.52 5.03
N GLN A 18 -17.61 8.42 4.29
CA GLN A 18 -16.57 7.92 3.41
C GLN A 18 -16.28 8.90 2.26
N ARG A 19 -17.31 9.49 1.66
CA ARG A 19 -17.18 10.54 0.63
C ARG A 19 -16.46 11.77 1.17
N ARG A 20 -16.80 12.18 2.40
CA ARG A 20 -16.16 13.31 3.08
C ARG A 20 -14.68 13.03 3.36
N GLN A 21 -14.37 11.88 3.95
CA GLN A 21 -12.99 11.47 4.24
C GLN A 21 -12.15 11.35 2.97
N PHE A 22 -12.71 10.79 1.92
CA PHE A 22 -12.02 10.69 0.64
C PHE A 22 -11.78 12.06 0.01
N GLY A 23 -12.74 13.00 0.11
CA GLY A 23 -12.54 14.40 -0.28
C GLY A 23 -11.38 15.06 0.45
N ILE A 24 -11.26 14.86 1.77
CA ILE A 24 -10.13 15.37 2.58
C ILE A 24 -8.79 14.79 2.10
N ILE A 25 -8.73 13.49 1.80
CA ILE A 25 -7.51 12.84 1.30
C ILE A 25 -7.06 13.44 -0.05
N LEU A 26 -8.02 13.79 -0.91
CA LEU A 26 -7.75 14.43 -2.20
C LEU A 26 -7.46 15.93 -2.10
N GLY A 27 -7.58 16.54 -0.92
CA GLY A 27 -7.37 17.98 -0.71
C GLY A 27 -8.55 18.83 -1.17
N LEU A 28 -9.76 18.28 -1.23
CA LEU A 28 -10.98 18.98 -1.61
C LEU A 28 -11.64 19.63 -0.39
N ASN A 29 -12.36 20.73 -0.61
CA ASN A 29 -13.14 21.43 0.43
C ASN A 29 -14.50 20.78 0.73
N GLY A 30 -14.83 19.67 0.07
CA GLY A 30 -16.13 19.01 0.18
C GLY A 30 -16.05 17.51 -0.13
N PRO A 31 -17.14 16.77 0.13
CA PRO A 31 -17.21 15.35 -0.18
C PRO A 31 -17.11 15.10 -1.69
N VAL A 32 -16.50 13.99 -2.08
CA VAL A 32 -16.54 13.53 -3.49
C VAL A 32 -17.96 13.09 -3.87
N SER A 33 -18.24 12.93 -5.17
CA SER A 33 -19.47 12.26 -5.60
C SER A 33 -19.44 10.77 -5.21
N GLU A 34 -20.61 10.17 -5.06
CA GLU A 34 -20.74 8.74 -4.78
C GLU A 34 -20.15 7.89 -5.92
N GLU A 35 -20.32 8.34 -7.17
CA GLU A 35 -19.75 7.70 -8.36
C GLU A 35 -18.23 7.65 -8.33
N VAL A 36 -17.57 8.76 -7.95
CA VAL A 36 -16.10 8.82 -7.82
C VAL A 36 -15.63 7.88 -6.71
N LEU A 37 -16.31 7.88 -5.55
CA LEU A 37 -15.97 6.96 -4.46
C LEU A 37 -16.13 5.50 -4.91
N PHE A 38 -17.25 5.17 -5.56
CA PHE A 38 -17.52 3.82 -6.05
C PHE A 38 -16.48 3.38 -7.09
N ALA A 39 -16.18 4.24 -8.06
CA ALA A 39 -15.16 3.98 -9.08
C ALA A 39 -13.78 3.78 -8.46
N ALA A 40 -13.39 4.61 -7.49
CA ALA A 40 -12.10 4.48 -6.80
C ALA A 40 -11.98 3.19 -5.97
N VAL A 41 -13.09 2.72 -5.38
CA VAL A 41 -13.09 1.46 -4.62
C VAL A 41 -12.92 0.23 -5.54
N HIS A 42 -13.43 0.29 -6.77
CA HIS A 42 -13.45 -0.86 -7.68
C HIS A 42 -12.38 -0.83 -8.78
N ASP A 43 -11.78 0.32 -9.07
CA ASP A 43 -10.67 0.47 -10.00
C ASP A 43 -9.41 1.03 -9.28
N PRO A 44 -8.43 0.16 -8.95
CA PRO A 44 -7.19 0.58 -8.30
C PRO A 44 -6.37 1.58 -9.11
N SER A 45 -6.43 1.52 -10.45
CA SER A 45 -5.70 2.43 -11.33
C SER A 45 -6.30 3.83 -11.26
N TYR A 46 -7.64 3.91 -11.25
CA TYR A 46 -8.34 5.17 -11.08
C TYR A 46 -8.07 5.80 -9.70
N ALA A 47 -8.12 5.01 -8.62
CA ALA A 47 -7.78 5.49 -7.28
C ALA A 47 -6.34 6.02 -7.19
N HIS A 48 -5.39 5.29 -7.78
CA HIS A 48 -4.00 5.73 -7.85
C HIS A 48 -3.85 7.05 -8.61
N ASN A 49 -4.54 7.19 -9.75
CA ASN A 49 -4.53 8.40 -10.56
C ASN A 49 -5.09 9.60 -9.79
N LEU A 50 -6.19 9.44 -9.04
CA LEU A 50 -6.76 10.49 -8.18
C LEU A 50 -5.75 10.96 -7.13
N LEU A 51 -5.08 10.03 -6.43
CA LEU A 51 -4.10 10.34 -5.39
C LEU A 51 -2.86 11.04 -5.97
N SER A 52 -2.38 10.60 -7.14
CA SER A 52 -1.26 11.20 -7.84
C SER A 52 -1.60 12.59 -8.39
N ALA A 53 -2.86 12.80 -8.81
CA ALA A 53 -3.35 14.07 -9.33
C ALA A 53 -3.62 15.13 -8.26
N ARG A 54 -3.58 14.81 -6.95
CA ARG A 54 -3.97 15.74 -5.86
C ARG A 54 -3.28 17.11 -5.85
N ARG A 55 -2.11 17.24 -6.50
CA ARG A 55 -1.34 18.50 -6.61
C ARG A 55 -1.55 19.23 -7.94
N SER A 56 -2.33 18.65 -8.85
CA SER A 56 -2.65 19.21 -10.16
C SER A 56 -4.16 19.40 -10.24
N GLU A 57 -4.63 20.60 -9.90
CA GLU A 57 -6.06 20.93 -9.84
C GLU A 57 -6.80 20.61 -11.15
N MET A 58 -6.18 20.93 -12.29
CA MET A 58 -6.72 20.64 -13.62
C MET A 58 -6.92 19.15 -13.86
N PHE A 59 -5.93 18.32 -13.53
CA PHE A 59 -5.99 16.88 -13.77
C PHE A 59 -6.91 16.17 -12.76
N LEU A 60 -6.89 16.61 -11.49
CA LEU A 60 -7.81 16.12 -10.48
C LEU A 60 -9.26 16.41 -10.88
N THR A 61 -9.55 17.65 -11.27
CA THR A 61 -10.89 18.05 -11.73
C THR A 61 -11.35 17.22 -12.93
N TYR A 62 -10.46 16.95 -13.89
CA TYR A 62 -10.76 16.08 -15.01
C TYR A 62 -11.16 14.66 -14.55
N LEU A 63 -10.39 14.05 -13.65
CA LEU A 63 -10.68 12.70 -13.14
C LEU A 63 -11.98 12.65 -12.31
N LEU A 64 -12.26 13.68 -11.50
CA LEU A 64 -13.49 13.78 -10.72
C LEU A 64 -14.73 13.90 -11.60
N ASN A 65 -14.61 14.57 -12.76
CA ASN A 65 -15.71 14.73 -13.72
C ASN A 65 -15.86 13.57 -14.70
N ASN A 66 -14.90 12.64 -14.75
CA ASN A 66 -14.91 11.51 -15.69
C ASN A 66 -14.57 10.18 -14.97
N PRO A 67 -15.38 9.76 -13.96
CA PRO A 67 -15.17 8.47 -13.31
C PRO A 67 -15.44 7.31 -14.30
N PRO A 68 -14.64 6.22 -14.27
CA PRO A 68 -14.88 5.06 -15.11
C PRO A 68 -16.19 4.35 -14.72
N ILE A 69 -16.91 3.85 -15.72
CA ILE A 69 -18.13 3.05 -15.51
C ILE A 69 -17.73 1.66 -15.02
N VAL A 70 -17.87 1.41 -13.72
CA VAL A 70 -17.66 0.09 -13.14
C VAL A 70 -18.91 -0.75 -13.42
N GLN A 71 -18.84 -1.61 -14.44
CA GLN A 71 -19.88 -2.58 -14.72
C GLN A 71 -19.99 -3.54 -13.53
N GLN A 72 -21.07 -3.45 -12.75
CA GLN A 72 -21.38 -4.47 -11.76
C GLN A 72 -21.67 -5.76 -12.52
N VAL A 73 -20.71 -6.68 -12.53
CA VAL A 73 -20.91 -8.01 -13.12
C VAL A 73 -21.84 -8.80 -12.20
N GLY A 74 -23.14 -8.63 -12.43
CA GLY A 74 -24.20 -9.53 -11.96
C GLY A 74 -24.32 -10.71 -12.93
N GLY A 75 -24.37 -11.94 -12.39
CA GLY A 75 -24.22 -13.19 -13.14
C GLY A 75 -25.32 -13.51 -14.17
N GLY A 76 -24.90 -14.23 -15.22
CA GLY A 76 -25.72 -14.87 -16.25
C GLY A 76 -24.85 -15.30 -17.43
N GLU A 77 -24.79 -16.61 -17.71
CA GLU A 77 -23.86 -17.31 -18.62
C GLU A 77 -23.98 -17.02 -20.14
N ALA A 78 -22.84 -17.28 -20.83
CA ALA A 78 -22.59 -17.67 -22.24
C ALA A 78 -23.12 -16.74 -23.37
N ILE A 79 -22.40 -16.47 -24.47
CA ILE A 79 -21.81 -17.41 -25.46
C ILE A 79 -20.75 -16.68 -26.33
N GLY A 80 -19.71 -17.39 -26.80
CA GLY A 80 -18.99 -17.10 -28.07
C GLY A 80 -17.50 -16.75 -27.93
N ALA A 81 -16.60 -17.72 -27.72
CA ALA A 81 -15.91 -18.50 -28.75
C ALA A 81 -14.82 -17.75 -29.54
N LEU A 82 -13.55 -18.12 -29.27
CA LEU A 82 -12.37 -18.26 -30.16
C LEU A 82 -11.14 -18.29 -29.23
N GLY A 83 -10.30 -19.32 -29.16
CA GLY A 83 -10.18 -20.56 -29.90
C GLY A 83 -9.02 -21.36 -29.30
N ALA A 84 -9.11 -22.68 -29.49
CA ALA A 84 -8.23 -23.71 -28.99
C ALA A 84 -6.73 -23.56 -29.35
N ALA A 85 -5.86 -24.04 -28.47
CA ALA A 85 -4.95 -25.15 -28.81
C ALA A 85 -4.34 -25.76 -27.55
N GLN A 86 -4.71 -27.00 -27.29
CA GLN A 86 -4.15 -27.90 -26.29
C GLN A 86 -3.69 -29.17 -27.04
N ALA A 87 -2.52 -29.70 -26.72
CA ALA A 87 -2.11 -31.08 -26.98
C ALA A 87 -0.94 -31.38 -26.01
N ALA A 88 -1.11 -32.12 -24.91
CA ALA A 88 -1.46 -33.55 -24.73
C ALA A 88 -0.23 -34.48 -24.79
N ASN A 89 0.13 -35.07 -23.65
CA ASN A 89 0.22 -36.52 -23.38
C ASN A 89 0.78 -36.72 -21.95
N ALA A 90 0.02 -37.19 -20.97
CA ALA A 90 -0.55 -38.53 -20.74
C ALA A 90 0.46 -39.52 -20.11
N ALA A 91 0.29 -39.82 -18.82
CA ALA A 91 0.12 -41.19 -18.27
C ALA A 91 0.20 -41.20 -16.72
N ILE A 92 -0.88 -41.67 -16.09
CA ILE A 92 -0.95 -42.20 -14.71
C ILE A 92 -0.78 -43.75 -14.80
N PRO A 93 -0.52 -44.53 -13.72
CA PRO A 93 -1.57 -44.94 -12.76
C PRO A 93 -1.08 -44.98 -11.28
N GLU A 94 -1.88 -44.51 -10.33
CA GLU A 94 -2.77 -45.27 -9.39
C GLU A 94 -2.08 -45.77 -8.11
N GLY A 95 -2.72 -45.48 -6.98
CA GLY A 95 -2.27 -45.88 -5.64
C GLY A 95 -3.21 -45.38 -4.52
N THR A 96 -4.48 -45.75 -4.63
CA THR A 96 -5.44 -46.18 -3.60
C THR A 96 -5.38 -45.61 -2.17
N ASP A 97 -6.47 -44.90 -1.83
CA ASP A 97 -7.26 -44.87 -0.58
C ASP A 97 -6.60 -44.77 0.80
N MET A 98 -6.98 -43.72 1.55
CA MET A 98 -7.76 -43.88 2.79
C MET A 98 -8.45 -42.57 3.19
N ALA A 99 -9.76 -42.67 3.40
CA ALA A 99 -10.66 -41.61 3.82
C ALA A 99 -10.38 -41.11 5.25
N SER A 100 -10.61 -39.81 5.48
CA SER A 100 -11.15 -39.33 6.76
C SER A 100 -11.97 -38.08 6.54
N ALA A 101 -13.29 -38.25 6.68
CA ALA A 101 -14.26 -37.17 6.68
C ALA A 101 -14.14 -36.34 7.96
N ALA A 102 -13.98 -35.03 7.79
CA ALA A 102 -14.50 -34.04 8.72
C ALA A 102 -15.12 -32.94 7.88
N GLY A 103 -16.45 -32.85 7.94
CA GLY A 103 -17.26 -31.96 7.13
C GLY A 103 -16.84 -30.50 7.30
N GLY A 104 -16.30 -29.93 6.25
CA GLY A 104 -16.33 -28.50 6.02
C GLY A 104 -17.47 -28.24 5.06
N THR A 105 -18.63 -27.84 5.58
CA THR A 105 -19.66 -27.15 4.80
C THR A 105 -18.94 -26.07 3.98
N THR A 106 -18.86 -26.22 2.66
CA THR A 106 -18.43 -25.12 1.78
C THR A 106 -19.54 -24.09 1.82
N ALA A 107 -19.53 -23.26 2.86
CA ALA A 107 -20.34 -22.07 2.94
C ALA A 107 -20.05 -21.31 1.66
N SER A 108 -21.05 -21.23 0.79
CA SER A 108 -20.99 -20.44 -0.43
C SER A 108 -20.77 -18.99 0.01
N HIS A 109 -19.51 -18.56 0.05
CA HIS A 109 -19.17 -17.20 0.42
C HIS A 109 -19.72 -16.31 -0.69
N SER A 110 -20.79 -15.58 -0.37
CA SER A 110 -21.34 -14.55 -1.24
C SER A 110 -20.23 -13.61 -1.70
N ASN A 111 -20.30 -13.12 -2.94
CA ASN A 111 -19.37 -12.13 -3.50
C ASN A 111 -19.17 -10.92 -2.56
N MET A 112 -20.18 -10.61 -1.74
CA MET A 112 -20.12 -9.54 -0.73
C MET A 112 -19.23 -9.89 0.48
N GLU A 113 -19.24 -11.16 0.91
CA GLU A 113 -18.30 -11.70 1.92
C GLU A 113 -16.87 -11.68 1.38
N LEU A 114 -16.68 -12.01 0.10
CA LEU A 114 -15.38 -11.96 -0.57
C LEU A 114 -14.87 -10.52 -0.72
N ALA A 115 -15.70 -9.59 -1.17
CA ALA A 115 -15.36 -8.17 -1.27
C ALA A 115 -15.00 -7.57 0.09
N LYS A 116 -15.74 -7.93 1.14
CA LYS A 116 -15.44 -7.52 2.53
C LYS A 116 -14.09 -8.06 2.99
N LYS A 117 -13.79 -9.34 2.74
CA LYS A 117 -12.49 -9.95 3.10
C LYS A 117 -11.34 -9.36 2.29
N ALA A 118 -11.56 -9.08 1.01
CA ALA A 118 -10.58 -8.42 0.14
C ALA A 118 -10.29 -6.98 0.62
N GLY A 119 -11.32 -6.20 0.95
CA GLY A 119 -11.17 -4.85 1.52
C GLY A 119 -10.46 -4.86 2.87
N GLN A 120 -10.76 -5.83 3.74
CA GLN A 120 -10.04 -6.01 5.01
C GLN A 120 -8.58 -6.41 4.81
N ALA A 121 -8.28 -7.26 3.83
CA ALA A 121 -6.91 -7.64 3.50
C ALA A 121 -6.14 -6.44 2.93
N LEU A 122 -6.76 -5.68 2.02
CA LEU A 122 -6.19 -4.45 1.47
C LEU A 122 -5.95 -3.40 2.55
N TRP A 123 -6.88 -3.22 3.49
CA TRP A 123 -6.73 -2.29 4.61
C TRP A 123 -5.62 -2.71 5.57
N LYS A 124 -5.52 -4.01 5.88
CA LYS A 124 -4.42 -4.56 6.69
C LYS A 124 -3.07 -4.36 6.00
N TRP A 125 -3.00 -4.61 4.69
CA TRP A 125 -1.80 -4.36 3.90
C TRP A 125 -1.46 -2.87 3.81
N ALA A 126 -2.44 -2.00 3.58
CA ALA A 126 -2.24 -0.55 3.53
C ALA A 126 -1.76 -0.01 4.88
N ARG A 127 -2.36 -0.46 5.99
CA ARG A 127 -1.92 -0.06 7.33
C ARG A 127 -0.51 -0.56 7.64
N ALA A 128 -0.11 -1.73 7.13
CA ALA A 128 1.25 -2.23 7.29
C ALA A 128 2.26 -1.56 6.34
N GLY A 129 1.84 -1.22 5.10
CA GLY A 129 2.69 -0.66 4.04
C GLY A 129 2.84 0.87 4.07
N PHE A 130 1.92 1.59 4.73
CA PHE A 130 2.01 3.03 4.99
C PHE A 130 2.31 3.37 6.45
N ALA A 131 2.45 2.36 7.32
CA ALA A 131 2.93 2.59 8.67
C ALA A 131 4.30 3.26 8.60
N THR A 132 4.49 4.29 9.42
CA THR A 132 5.81 4.84 9.71
C THR A 132 6.26 4.34 11.07
N VAL A 133 7.57 4.21 11.27
CA VAL A 133 8.12 3.99 12.61
C VAL A 133 7.83 5.20 13.51
N GLU A 134 7.90 4.98 14.82
CA GLU A 134 7.80 6.03 15.83
C GLU A 134 8.91 7.08 15.66
N ASP A 135 8.66 8.32 16.10
CA ASP A 135 9.54 9.46 15.84
C ASP A 135 10.93 9.32 16.50
N ASP A 136 11.02 8.61 17.62
CA ASP A 136 12.28 8.26 18.28
C ASP A 136 13.10 7.26 17.45
N VAL A 137 12.46 6.21 16.92
CA VAL A 137 13.07 5.23 16.01
C VAL A 137 13.55 5.92 14.73
N TYR A 138 12.71 6.76 14.13
CA TYR A 138 13.09 7.55 12.96
C TYR A 138 14.32 8.43 13.23
N ARG A 139 14.32 9.17 14.36
CA ARG A 139 15.45 10.03 14.74
C ARG A 139 16.73 9.22 14.97
N LYS A 140 16.65 8.08 15.66
CA LYS A 140 17.79 7.18 15.89
C LYS A 140 18.37 6.64 14.58
N ARG A 141 17.51 6.15 13.68
CA ARG A 141 17.93 5.68 12.36
C ARG A 141 18.55 6.80 11.53
N MET A 142 17.98 8.01 11.58
CA MET A 142 18.51 9.18 10.88
C MET A 142 19.86 9.64 11.43
N SER A 143 20.07 9.64 12.75
CA SER A 143 21.37 9.99 13.35
C SER A 143 22.47 9.01 12.97
N ALA A 144 22.16 7.71 12.93
CA ALA A 144 23.09 6.70 12.43
C ALA A 144 23.46 6.90 10.95
N CYS A 145 22.50 7.39 10.14
CA CYS A 145 22.75 7.74 8.76
C CYS A 145 23.59 9.02 8.59
N ALA A 146 23.40 10.03 9.45
CA ALA A 146 24.13 11.30 9.39
C ALA A 146 25.65 11.14 9.62
N THR A 147 26.05 10.12 10.39
CA THR A 147 27.46 9.78 10.66
C THR A 147 28.00 8.68 9.74
N CYS A 148 27.20 8.17 8.80
CA CYS A 148 27.57 7.05 7.95
C CYS A 148 28.53 7.49 6.84
N PRO A 149 29.67 6.78 6.60
CA PRO A 149 30.61 7.12 5.53
C PRO A 149 30.02 6.96 4.13
N HIS A 150 28.86 6.33 3.99
CA HIS A 150 28.16 6.12 2.72
C HIS A 150 27.09 7.18 2.44
N ILE A 151 26.90 8.19 3.29
CA ILE A 151 25.93 9.25 3.02
C ILE A 151 26.37 10.08 1.81
N GLN A 152 25.44 10.29 0.87
CA GLN A 152 25.69 11.08 -0.33
C GLN A 152 24.60 12.14 -0.49
N SER A 153 24.95 13.27 -1.10
CA SER A 153 23.94 14.17 -1.66
C SER A 153 23.36 13.57 -2.94
N LYS A 154 22.07 13.77 -3.16
CA LYS A 154 21.42 13.45 -4.43
C LYS A 154 22.25 13.99 -5.61
N PRO A 155 22.63 13.16 -6.59
CA PRO A 155 23.27 13.66 -7.80
C PRO A 155 22.26 14.55 -8.56
N ASN A 156 22.66 15.76 -8.93
CA ASN A 156 21.86 16.71 -9.71
C ASN A 156 21.64 16.21 -11.14
N LYS A 157 20.84 15.15 -11.31
CA LYS A 157 20.39 14.64 -12.59
C LYS A 157 18.86 14.67 -12.60
N LEU A 158 18.32 15.36 -13.60
CA LEU A 158 16.91 15.72 -13.81
C LEU A 158 15.91 14.57 -13.53
N LEU A 159 16.30 13.32 -13.77
CA LEU A 159 15.50 12.11 -13.50
C LEU A 159 15.15 11.89 -12.01
N TYR A 160 16.03 12.27 -11.09
CA TYR A 160 15.77 12.10 -9.66
C TYR A 160 14.88 13.21 -9.08
N ASN A 161 14.71 14.35 -9.77
CA ASN A 161 13.79 15.41 -9.32
C ASN A 161 12.33 15.00 -9.52
N ALA A 162 12.02 14.22 -10.56
CA ALA A 162 10.67 13.70 -10.80
C ALA A 162 10.17 12.75 -9.69
N LEU A 163 11.07 11.99 -9.04
CA LEU A 163 10.73 11.08 -7.92
C LEU A 163 10.64 11.79 -6.55
N THR A 164 11.15 13.03 -6.45
CA THR A 164 11.10 13.84 -5.22
C THR A 164 10.00 14.91 -5.26
N ALA A 165 9.50 15.30 -6.44
CA ALA A 165 8.49 16.34 -6.65
C ALA A 165 7.12 16.11 -5.97
N THR A 166 6.87 14.92 -5.42
CA THR A 166 5.69 14.60 -4.59
C THR A 166 5.88 14.97 -3.11
N SER A 167 7.04 15.53 -2.74
CA SER A 167 7.35 16.07 -1.42
C SER A 167 7.31 17.60 -1.50
N SER A 168 6.75 18.25 -0.49
CA SER A 168 6.48 19.70 -0.48
C SER A 168 7.78 20.50 -0.66
N ALA A 169 7.72 21.56 -1.46
CA ALA A 169 8.76 22.57 -1.53
C ALA A 169 8.81 23.35 -0.20
N ALA A 170 9.47 22.77 0.80
CA ALA A 170 9.93 23.46 1.98
C ALA A 170 11.19 22.74 2.44
N ASP A 171 12.26 23.51 2.52
CA ASP A 171 13.61 23.15 2.94
C ASP A 171 14.57 22.66 1.82
N ASP A 172 15.48 23.55 1.47
CA ASP A 172 16.63 23.38 0.56
C ASP A 172 17.73 22.48 1.17
N SER A 173 17.37 21.71 2.20
CA SER A 173 18.17 20.66 2.78
C SER A 173 18.28 19.50 1.79
N ALA A 174 19.27 19.58 0.89
CA ALA A 174 19.56 18.61 -0.16
C ALA A 174 19.34 17.16 0.31
N GLU A 175 18.24 16.58 -0.18
CA GLU A 175 17.77 15.23 0.17
C GLU A 175 18.95 14.25 0.06
N LYS A 176 19.31 13.63 1.20
CA LYS A 176 20.46 12.73 1.29
C LYS A 176 20.06 11.30 0.92
N ILE A 177 20.96 10.61 0.24
CA ILE A 177 20.78 9.22 -0.20
C ILE A 177 21.85 8.33 0.42
N CYS A 178 21.54 7.04 0.56
CA CYS A 178 22.53 6.04 0.94
C CYS A 178 23.34 5.61 -0.29
N GLY A 179 24.67 5.72 -0.24
CA GLY A 179 25.56 5.25 -1.30
C GLY A 179 25.67 3.73 -1.44
N LYS A 180 25.20 2.94 -0.46
CA LYS A 180 25.16 1.48 -0.56
C LYS A 180 23.92 0.96 -1.29
N CYS A 181 22.73 1.47 -0.96
CA CYS A 181 21.46 0.99 -1.54
C CYS A 181 20.74 2.00 -2.45
N GLY A 182 21.24 3.23 -2.58
CA GLY A 182 20.63 4.28 -3.41
C GLY A 182 19.32 4.87 -2.85
N CYS A 183 18.82 4.37 -1.72
CA CYS A 183 17.55 4.85 -1.16
C CYS A 183 17.68 6.27 -0.56
N VAL A 184 16.60 7.03 -0.64
CA VAL A 184 16.44 8.29 0.10
C VAL A 184 16.38 8.01 1.59
N LEU A 185 17.25 8.64 2.38
CA LEU A 185 17.39 8.35 3.81
C LEU A 185 16.12 8.67 4.59
N SER A 186 15.51 9.84 4.35
CA SER A 186 14.27 10.28 5.03
C SER A 186 13.08 9.35 4.76
N LYS A 187 13.05 8.68 3.61
CA LYS A 187 11.99 7.74 3.26
C LYS A 187 12.27 6.36 3.84
N LYS A 188 13.48 5.83 3.63
CA LYS A 188 13.85 4.49 4.08
C LYS A 188 13.80 4.36 5.60
N THR A 189 14.31 5.35 6.34
CA THR A 189 14.33 5.33 7.81
C THR A 189 12.92 5.36 8.43
N LYS A 190 11.92 5.90 7.71
CA LYS A 190 10.52 5.93 8.17
C LYS A 190 9.79 4.61 8.01
N LEU A 191 10.26 3.69 7.17
CA LEU A 191 9.54 2.46 6.87
C LEU A 191 9.87 1.37 7.92
N PRO A 192 8.87 0.77 8.59
CA PRO A 192 9.08 -0.27 9.60
C PRO A 192 9.71 -1.55 9.05
N SER A 193 9.41 -1.89 7.80
CA SER A 193 9.93 -3.08 7.12
C SER A 193 11.34 -2.93 6.58
N GLU A 194 11.90 -1.72 6.62
CA GLU A 194 13.24 -1.44 6.11
C GLU A 194 14.29 -1.66 7.18
N SER A 195 15.47 -2.09 6.73
CA SER A 195 16.67 -2.19 7.57
C SER A 195 17.89 -1.62 6.84
N CYS A 196 18.92 -1.23 7.60
CA CYS A 196 20.16 -0.74 7.01
C CYS A 196 20.92 -1.92 6.36
N PRO A 197 21.37 -1.81 5.10
CA PRO A 197 22.11 -2.87 4.42
C PRO A 197 23.56 -3.00 4.91
N ASP A 198 24.00 -2.13 5.82
CA ASP A 198 25.36 -2.14 6.37
C ASP A 198 25.38 -2.72 7.77
N ASN A 199 26.39 -3.54 8.06
CA ASN A 199 26.61 -4.09 9.38
C ASN A 199 27.14 -3.00 10.32
N HIS A 200 26.83 -3.11 11.61
CA HIS A 200 27.41 -2.24 12.62
C HIS A 200 28.92 -2.49 12.71
N PRO A 201 29.77 -1.44 12.75
CA PRO A 201 31.23 -1.62 12.79
C PRO A 201 31.71 -2.30 14.08
N GLU A 202 30.98 -2.14 15.19
CA GLU A 202 31.40 -2.61 16.52
C GLU A 202 30.47 -3.68 17.12
N LEU A 203 29.25 -3.85 16.59
CA LEU A 203 28.23 -4.72 17.18
C LEU A 203 27.92 -5.86 16.22
N ALA A 204 28.47 -7.04 16.49
CA ALA A 204 28.23 -8.22 15.68
C ALA A 204 26.73 -8.59 15.67
N GLY A 205 26.21 -8.97 14.50
CA GLY A 205 24.80 -9.34 14.33
C GLY A 205 23.81 -8.17 14.27
N MET A 206 24.31 -6.93 14.35
CA MET A 206 23.50 -5.71 14.25
C MET A 206 23.78 -4.98 12.94
N THR A 207 22.77 -4.27 12.44
CA THR A 207 22.93 -3.27 11.38
C THR A 207 23.46 -1.97 11.94
N ARG A 208 23.90 -1.05 11.08
CA ARG A 208 24.34 0.29 11.49
C ARG A 208 23.26 1.12 12.21
N TRP A 209 21.99 0.72 12.14
CA TRP A 209 20.90 1.31 12.94
C TRP A 209 20.79 0.73 14.36
N GLU A 210 21.71 -0.15 14.75
CA GLU A 210 21.67 -0.93 16.00
C GLU A 210 20.43 -1.81 16.11
N GLU A 211 19.96 -2.29 14.96
CA GLU A 211 18.83 -3.22 14.85
C GLU A 211 19.36 -4.59 14.45
N PRO A 212 18.73 -5.70 14.90
CA PRO A 212 19.13 -7.04 14.49
C PRO A 212 19.12 -7.17 12.96
N ILE A 213 20.15 -7.82 12.40
CA ILE A 213 20.17 -8.13 10.97
C ILE A 213 19.01 -9.08 10.67
N PRO A 214 18.11 -8.76 9.72
CA PRO A 214 17.03 -9.66 9.36
C PRO A 214 17.61 -10.99 8.89
N THR A 215 17.25 -12.09 9.57
CA THR A 215 17.54 -13.42 9.07
C THR A 215 16.62 -13.65 7.88
N SER A 216 17.16 -13.56 6.66
CA SER A 216 16.45 -14.04 5.48
C SER A 216 16.16 -15.53 5.69
N SER A 217 14.93 -15.85 6.08
CA SER A 217 14.48 -17.24 6.13
C SER A 217 14.64 -17.82 4.74
N LEU A 218 15.54 -18.80 4.62
CA LEU A 218 15.77 -19.63 3.44
C LEU A 218 14.48 -20.31 2.99
#